data_AF-A0A2Z6LV74-F1
#
_entry.id   AF-A0A2Z6LV74-F1
#
_cell.length_a   1.000
_cell.length_b   1.000
_cell.length_c   1.000
_cell.angle_alpha   90.00
_cell.angle_beta   90.00
_cell.angle_gamma   90.00
#
_symmetry.space_group_name_H-M   'P 1'
#
loop_
_entity.id
_entity.type
_entity.pdbx_description
1 polymer ?
#
loop_
_entity_poly.entity_id
_entity_poly.type
_entity_poly.pdbx_seq_one_letter_code
_entity_poly.pdbx_strand_id
1 'polypeptide(L)'
;RIPNGVSSWKNVVKFNASNNFFNGSIPLELTSLPRLSTLLLDQNQLTGRIPSDIISWKSLQRLDLSHNQLSGDIPDSICRLPSLVILDLSENKISGQIPPQLSLRLTNLNLSSNYLIGRIPSDFESLAYESSFLNNSGLCVDILVLNLALCNSGTTRRSRRRDSSMSKALVIILVVVASLTVFLARLSFTKSNIVSSMSEHNIIGSGGFGSVYRVAVEEYAQTIRVNEKIDVYSFGVVLLELTTGKEANHGDEYSSLAEWAWRHIQIGTNIEELLDDDAMEPSNLEEMCSIFKLGVMCTSTLPASRPSMKEVLKVLTGCKDPLANAEKIVDIYDSAPLLKNLKWEKQLEFSA
;
A
#
# COMPACT_ATOMS: atom_id res chain seq x y z
N ARG A 1 -0.85 -30.21 -8.67
CA ARG A 1 -2.18 -29.66 -9.06
C ARG A 1 -3.11 -29.67 -7.85
N ILE A 2 -3.99 -28.67 -7.73
CA ILE A 2 -5.08 -28.72 -6.74
C ILE A 2 -6.07 -29.81 -7.20
N PRO A 3 -6.47 -30.75 -6.33
CA PRO A 3 -7.30 -31.88 -6.74
C PRO A 3 -8.75 -31.46 -7.02
N ASN A 4 -9.40 -32.07 -8.01
CA ASN A 4 -10.80 -31.76 -8.33
C ASN A 4 -11.78 -32.21 -7.22
N GLY A 5 -11.35 -33.09 -6.31
CA GLY A 5 -12.14 -33.55 -5.15
C GLY A 5 -12.42 -32.49 -4.08
N VAL A 6 -11.89 -31.27 -4.23
CA VAL A 6 -12.12 -30.14 -3.30
C VAL A 6 -13.60 -29.79 -3.12
N SER A 7 -14.46 -30.06 -4.10
CA SER A 7 -15.91 -29.85 -3.99
C SER A 7 -16.56 -30.62 -2.82
N SER A 8 -15.93 -31.69 -2.33
CA SER A 8 -16.40 -32.44 -1.16
C SER A 8 -16.21 -31.71 0.18
N TRP A 9 -15.40 -30.65 0.22
CA TRP A 9 -14.97 -29.96 1.45
C TRP A 9 -15.97 -28.91 1.95
N LYS A 10 -17.21 -29.34 2.21
CA LYS A 10 -18.36 -28.45 2.48
C LYS A 10 -18.21 -27.49 3.67
N ASN A 11 -17.32 -27.79 4.62
CA ASN A 11 -17.13 -27.02 5.84
C ASN A 11 -15.89 -26.11 5.83
N VAL A 12 -15.11 -26.09 4.75
CA VAL A 12 -13.89 -25.29 4.68
C VAL A 12 -14.23 -23.81 4.68
N VAL A 13 -13.65 -23.09 5.64
CA VAL A 13 -13.75 -21.65 5.80
C VAL A 13 -12.48 -20.96 5.30
N LYS A 14 -11.32 -21.51 5.64
CA LYS A 14 -10.02 -21.03 5.16
C LYS A 14 -9.31 -22.16 4.43
N PHE A 15 -8.94 -21.90 3.18
CA PHE A 15 -8.05 -22.77 2.41
C PHE A 15 -6.76 -22.02 2.13
N ASN A 16 -5.66 -22.47 2.74
CA ASN A 16 -4.33 -21.94 2.51
C ASN A 16 -3.48 -23.03 1.86
N ALA A 17 -3.03 -22.76 0.64
CA ALA A 17 -2.11 -23.61 -0.11
C ALA A 17 -0.96 -22.78 -0.71
N SER A 18 -0.63 -21.65 -0.07
CA SER A 18 0.42 -20.72 -0.48
C SER A 18 1.82 -21.36 -0.43
N ASN A 19 2.77 -20.82 -1.19
CA ASN A 19 4.18 -21.24 -1.20
C ASN A 19 4.36 -22.74 -1.44
N ASN A 20 3.88 -23.20 -2.60
CA ASN A 20 3.93 -24.61 -3.00
C ASN A 20 4.29 -24.74 -4.49
N PHE A 21 4.40 -25.98 -4.97
CA PHE A 21 4.62 -26.29 -6.38
C PHE A 21 3.32 -26.61 -7.13
N PHE A 22 2.17 -26.07 -6.71
CA PHE A 22 0.91 -26.34 -7.41
C PHE A 22 0.93 -25.73 -8.80
N ASN A 23 0.68 -26.56 -9.80
CA ASN A 23 0.59 -26.19 -11.21
C ASN A 23 -0.78 -26.50 -11.81
N GLY A 24 -0.98 -26.15 -13.08
CA GLY A 24 -2.26 -26.28 -13.77
C GLY A 24 -3.19 -25.10 -13.46
N SER A 25 -4.46 -25.21 -13.84
CA SER A 25 -5.46 -24.16 -13.57
C SER A 25 -6.08 -24.28 -12.18
N ILE A 26 -6.64 -23.17 -11.69
CA ILE A 26 -7.53 -23.17 -10.53
C ILE A 26 -8.74 -24.04 -10.88
N PRO A 27 -9.01 -25.15 -10.17
CA PRO A 27 -10.12 -26.03 -10.47
C PRO A 27 -11.45 -25.32 -10.21
N LEU A 28 -12.41 -25.49 -11.11
CA LEU A 28 -13.75 -24.90 -11.01
C LEU A 28 -14.44 -25.37 -9.72
N GLU A 29 -14.12 -26.56 -9.26
CA GLU A 29 -14.66 -27.16 -8.05
C GLU A 29 -14.37 -26.33 -6.79
N LEU A 30 -13.32 -25.50 -6.77
CA LEU A 30 -13.10 -24.56 -5.66
C LEU A 30 -14.21 -23.52 -5.54
N THR A 31 -14.86 -23.15 -6.66
CA THR A 31 -15.97 -22.19 -6.63
C THR A 31 -17.19 -22.76 -5.89
N SER A 32 -17.30 -24.09 -5.77
CA SER A 32 -18.43 -24.75 -5.11
C SER A 32 -18.40 -24.73 -3.57
N LEU A 33 -17.37 -24.16 -2.95
CA LEU A 33 -17.19 -24.15 -1.51
C LEU A 33 -18.08 -23.08 -0.82
N PRO A 34 -19.15 -23.48 -0.09
CA PRO A 34 -20.20 -22.56 0.32
C PRO A 34 -19.83 -21.66 1.51
N ARG A 35 -18.82 -22.04 2.29
CA ARG A 35 -18.41 -21.35 3.53
C ARG A 35 -17.05 -20.69 3.43
N LEU A 36 -16.39 -20.77 2.28
CA LEU A 36 -15.03 -20.27 2.09
C LEU A 36 -15.03 -18.75 2.27
N SER A 37 -14.26 -18.28 3.26
CA SER A 37 -14.04 -16.87 3.56
C SER A 37 -12.64 -16.40 3.19
N THR A 38 -11.65 -17.30 3.20
CA THR A 38 -10.26 -16.99 2.89
C THR A 38 -9.69 -18.05 1.96
N LEU A 39 -9.20 -17.62 0.79
CA LEU A 39 -8.52 -18.45 -0.18
C LEU A 39 -7.13 -17.86 -0.46
N LEU A 40 -6.08 -18.57 -0.06
CA LEU A 40 -4.69 -18.19 -0.29
C LEU A 40 -4.03 -19.26 -1.17
N LEU A 41 -3.67 -18.88 -2.39
CA LEU A 41 -3.01 -19.72 -3.39
C LEU A 41 -1.73 -19.06 -3.93
N ASP A 42 -1.23 -18.04 -3.24
CA ASP A 42 -0.06 -17.26 -3.65
C ASP A 42 1.22 -18.09 -3.70
N GLN A 43 2.23 -17.60 -4.42
CA GLN A 43 3.56 -18.23 -4.55
C GLN A 43 3.46 -19.68 -5.02
N ASN A 44 2.84 -19.88 -6.18
CA ASN A 44 2.67 -21.19 -6.82
C ASN A 44 2.98 -21.10 -8.32
N GLN A 45 2.72 -22.18 -9.06
CA GLN A 45 2.90 -22.26 -10.51
C GLN A 45 1.56 -22.39 -11.25
N LEU A 46 0.49 -21.81 -10.70
CA LEU A 46 -0.85 -21.89 -11.28
C LEU A 46 -0.90 -21.10 -12.60
N THR A 47 -1.65 -21.63 -13.56
CA THR A 47 -1.74 -21.14 -14.95
C THR A 47 -3.19 -21.02 -15.37
N GLY A 48 -3.45 -20.55 -16.59
CA GLY A 48 -4.81 -20.43 -17.10
C GLY A 48 -5.52 -19.19 -16.56
N ARG A 49 -6.86 -19.17 -16.61
CA ARG A 49 -7.68 -18.01 -16.24
C ARG A 49 -8.26 -18.14 -14.84
N ILE A 50 -8.58 -17.01 -14.22
CA ILE A 50 -9.44 -16.99 -13.04
C ILE A 50 -10.83 -17.48 -13.47
N PRO A 51 -11.43 -18.49 -12.80
CA PRO A 51 -12.73 -19.01 -13.18
C PRO A 51 -13.82 -17.92 -13.17
N SER A 52 -14.72 -17.91 -14.15
CA SER A 52 -15.82 -16.94 -14.20
C SER A 52 -16.91 -17.24 -13.17
N ASP A 53 -17.07 -18.50 -12.76
CA ASP A 53 -18.14 -18.94 -11.85
C ASP A 53 -17.81 -18.69 -10.36
N ILE A 54 -16.86 -17.81 -10.05
CA ILE A 54 -16.48 -17.45 -8.67
C ILE A 54 -17.63 -16.81 -7.87
N ILE A 55 -18.70 -16.37 -8.52
CA ILE A 55 -19.89 -15.76 -7.89
C ILE A 55 -20.53 -16.62 -6.79
N SER A 56 -20.29 -17.93 -6.79
CA SER A 56 -20.75 -18.85 -5.75
C SER A 56 -20.06 -18.67 -4.39
N TRP A 57 -18.92 -17.97 -4.33
CA TRP A 57 -18.20 -17.61 -3.11
C TRP A 57 -18.87 -16.49 -2.32
N LYS A 58 -20.07 -16.74 -1.80
CA LYS A 58 -20.89 -15.74 -1.08
C LYS A 58 -20.22 -15.16 0.18
N SER A 59 -19.34 -15.93 0.80
CA SER A 59 -18.70 -15.56 2.08
C SER A 59 -17.24 -15.14 1.93
N LEU A 60 -16.69 -15.12 0.71
CA LEU A 60 -15.28 -14.86 0.50
C LEU A 60 -14.93 -13.41 0.77
N GLN A 61 -13.98 -13.21 1.68
CA GLN A 61 -13.50 -11.92 2.16
C GLN A 61 -12.08 -11.63 1.68
N ARG A 62 -11.23 -12.66 1.62
CA ARG A 62 -9.84 -12.56 1.19
C ARG A 62 -9.55 -13.55 0.08
N LEU A 63 -9.07 -13.03 -1.04
CA LEU A 63 -8.57 -13.80 -2.18
C LEU A 63 -7.14 -13.35 -2.48
N ASP A 64 -6.20 -14.27 -2.36
CA ASP A 64 -4.79 -14.04 -2.66
C ASP A 64 -4.31 -15.05 -3.69
N LEU A 65 -4.04 -14.57 -4.90
CA LEU A 65 -3.56 -15.36 -6.05
C LEU A 65 -2.20 -14.83 -6.56
N SER A 66 -1.52 -14.01 -5.77
CA SER A 66 -0.28 -13.34 -6.14
C SER A 66 0.85 -14.33 -6.47
N HIS A 67 1.88 -13.87 -7.20
CA HIS A 67 3.05 -14.68 -7.56
C HIS A 67 2.69 -16.04 -8.20
N ASN A 68 1.97 -15.98 -9.31
CA ASN A 68 1.58 -17.16 -10.10
C ASN A 68 1.78 -16.86 -11.61
N GLN A 69 1.27 -17.74 -12.48
CA GLN A 69 1.32 -17.57 -13.93
C GLN A 69 -0.09 -17.47 -14.54
N LEU A 70 -1.05 -16.94 -13.78
CA LEU A 70 -2.44 -16.75 -14.22
C LEU A 70 -2.49 -15.72 -15.34
N SER A 71 -3.43 -15.88 -16.26
CA SER A 71 -3.52 -15.13 -17.52
C SER A 71 -4.97 -14.86 -17.92
N GLY A 72 -5.18 -14.02 -18.93
CA GLY A 72 -6.51 -13.56 -19.32
C GLY A 72 -7.01 -12.42 -18.44
N ASP A 73 -8.29 -12.09 -18.61
CA ASP A 73 -8.85 -10.88 -18.01
C ASP A 73 -9.35 -11.09 -16.58
N ILE A 74 -9.46 -10.01 -15.81
CA ILE A 74 -10.15 -10.02 -14.51
C ILE A 74 -11.65 -10.22 -14.78
N PRO A 75 -12.29 -11.30 -14.30
CA PRO A 75 -13.68 -11.57 -14.63
C PRO A 75 -14.64 -10.64 -13.88
N ASP A 76 -15.64 -10.07 -14.56
CA ASP A 76 -16.67 -9.19 -13.97
C ASP A 76 -17.45 -9.83 -12.81
N SER A 77 -17.42 -11.16 -12.69
CA SER A 77 -18.00 -11.87 -11.54
C SER A 77 -17.30 -11.54 -10.22
N ILE A 78 -16.03 -11.11 -10.23
CA ILE A 78 -15.32 -10.71 -9.02
C ILE A 78 -15.95 -9.48 -8.36
N CYS A 79 -16.48 -8.56 -9.16
CA CYS A 79 -17.18 -7.35 -8.70
C CYS A 79 -18.53 -7.67 -8.05
N ARG A 80 -19.06 -8.88 -8.25
CA ARG A 80 -20.34 -9.34 -7.71
C ARG A 80 -20.20 -10.14 -6.42
N LEU A 81 -18.99 -10.32 -5.91
CA LEU A 81 -18.74 -10.99 -4.63
C LEU A 81 -19.15 -10.06 -3.48
N PRO A 82 -20.16 -10.43 -2.68
CA PRO A 82 -20.81 -9.47 -1.77
C PRO A 82 -19.93 -9.10 -0.56
N SER A 83 -18.98 -9.96 -0.20
CA SER A 83 -18.19 -9.88 1.02
C SER A 83 -16.69 -9.67 0.76
N LEU A 84 -16.24 -9.53 -0.49
CA LEU A 84 -14.82 -9.45 -0.82
C LEU A 84 -14.25 -8.10 -0.37
N VAL A 85 -13.15 -8.15 0.38
CA VAL A 85 -12.52 -6.99 1.03
C VAL A 85 -11.04 -6.88 0.65
N ILE A 86 -10.35 -8.03 0.53
CA ILE A 86 -8.94 -8.12 0.17
C ILE A 86 -8.79 -8.92 -1.11
N LEU A 87 -8.17 -8.30 -2.12
CA LEU A 87 -7.87 -8.92 -3.40
C LEU A 87 -6.41 -8.64 -3.78
N ASP A 88 -5.60 -9.70 -3.83
CA ASP A 88 -4.25 -9.64 -4.39
C ASP A 88 -4.13 -10.56 -5.62
N LEU A 89 -3.86 -9.94 -6.76
CA LEU A 89 -3.62 -10.59 -8.05
C LEU A 89 -2.24 -10.21 -8.62
N SER A 90 -1.37 -9.61 -7.81
CA SER A 90 -0.07 -9.11 -8.26
C SER A 90 0.84 -10.22 -8.78
N GLU A 91 1.84 -9.84 -9.58
CA GLU A 91 2.86 -10.75 -10.11
C GLU A 91 2.26 -11.98 -10.82
N ASN A 92 1.45 -11.68 -11.84
CA ASN A 92 0.84 -12.67 -12.70
C ASN A 92 0.98 -12.24 -14.17
N LYS A 93 0.27 -12.92 -15.08
CA LYS A 93 0.19 -12.59 -16.50
C LYS A 93 -1.22 -12.10 -16.89
N ILE A 94 -1.93 -11.48 -15.95
CA ILE A 94 -3.31 -11.01 -16.16
C ILE A 94 -3.30 -9.84 -17.14
N SER A 95 -4.24 -9.84 -18.07
CA SER A 95 -4.37 -8.85 -19.15
C SER A 95 -5.74 -8.19 -19.12
N GLY A 96 -6.02 -7.35 -20.12
CA GLY A 96 -7.33 -6.72 -20.26
C GLY A 96 -7.51 -5.48 -19.40
N GLN A 97 -8.75 -5.01 -19.29
CA GLN A 97 -9.09 -3.80 -18.56
C GLN A 97 -9.49 -4.11 -17.11
N ILE A 98 -9.33 -3.13 -16.23
CA ILE A 98 -9.84 -3.21 -14.85
C ILE A 98 -11.37 -2.99 -14.88
N PRO A 99 -12.17 -3.93 -14.35
CA PRO A 99 -13.61 -3.75 -14.27
C PRO A 99 -13.98 -2.52 -13.42
N PRO A 100 -14.81 -1.58 -13.91
CA PRO A 100 -15.09 -0.32 -13.21
C PRO A 100 -15.67 -0.50 -11.80
N GLN A 101 -16.49 -1.54 -11.59
CA GLN A 101 -17.18 -1.79 -10.32
C GLN A 101 -16.32 -2.52 -9.28
N LEU A 102 -15.04 -2.77 -9.57
CA LEU A 102 -14.13 -3.46 -8.67
C LEU A 102 -13.85 -2.65 -7.38
N SER A 103 -13.96 -1.33 -7.46
CA SER A 103 -13.60 -0.35 -6.42
C SER A 103 -14.52 -0.31 -5.21
N LEU A 104 -15.79 -0.68 -5.38
CA LEU A 104 -16.84 -0.19 -4.48
C LEU A 104 -16.79 -0.77 -3.06
N ARG A 105 -15.91 -1.75 -2.77
CA ARG A 105 -15.89 -2.48 -1.48
C ARG A 105 -14.51 -2.96 -1.00
N LEU A 106 -13.47 -2.89 -1.82
CA LEU A 106 -12.16 -3.41 -1.45
C LEU A 106 -11.46 -2.43 -0.51
N THR A 107 -10.89 -2.95 0.59
CA THR A 107 -10.00 -2.16 1.47
C THR A 107 -8.55 -2.33 1.07
N ASN A 108 -8.21 -3.48 0.49
CA ASN A 108 -6.87 -3.76 -0.01
C ASN A 108 -6.96 -4.40 -1.39
N LEU A 109 -6.33 -3.74 -2.37
CA LEU A 109 -6.25 -4.19 -3.75
C LEU A 109 -4.80 -4.17 -4.17
N ASN A 110 -4.32 -5.22 -4.80
CA ASN A 110 -3.02 -5.23 -5.45
C ASN A 110 -3.11 -5.94 -6.80
N LEU A 111 -2.89 -5.20 -7.88
CA LEU A 111 -2.88 -5.67 -9.26
C LEU A 111 -1.50 -5.44 -9.93
N SER A 112 -0.49 -5.09 -9.15
CA SER A 112 0.81 -4.69 -9.66
C SER A 112 1.51 -5.82 -10.41
N SER A 113 2.46 -5.48 -11.29
CA SER A 113 3.25 -6.46 -12.04
C SER A 113 2.39 -7.44 -12.85
N ASN A 114 1.52 -6.88 -13.71
CA ASN A 114 0.68 -7.61 -14.65
C ASN A 114 0.74 -6.94 -16.04
N TYR A 115 -0.12 -7.37 -16.97
CA TYR A 115 -0.24 -6.81 -18.33
C TYR A 115 -1.57 -6.07 -18.51
N LEU A 116 -2.08 -5.42 -17.46
CA LEU A 116 -3.34 -4.68 -17.53
C LEU A 116 -3.21 -3.45 -18.44
N ILE A 117 -4.33 -3.14 -19.12
CA ILE A 117 -4.41 -2.05 -20.09
C ILE A 117 -5.62 -1.16 -19.84
N GLY A 118 -5.58 0.05 -20.39
CA GLY A 118 -6.72 0.96 -20.40
C GLY A 118 -6.75 1.90 -19.21
N ARG A 119 -7.90 2.55 -19.01
CA ARG A 119 -8.04 3.58 -17.98
C ARG A 119 -8.25 2.95 -16.61
N ILE A 120 -7.58 3.50 -15.61
CA ILE A 120 -7.90 3.19 -14.22
C ILE A 120 -9.27 3.85 -13.91
N PRO A 121 -10.25 3.08 -13.38
CA PRO A 121 -11.53 3.65 -12.98
C PRO A 121 -11.35 4.76 -11.95
N SER A 122 -12.12 5.85 -12.07
CA SER A 122 -12.01 7.05 -11.21
C SER A 122 -12.08 6.76 -9.72
N ASP A 123 -12.82 5.71 -9.33
CA ASP A 123 -12.94 5.29 -7.93
C ASP A 123 -11.60 4.81 -7.34
N PHE A 124 -10.62 4.50 -8.18
CA PHE A 124 -9.26 4.11 -7.82
C PHE A 124 -8.24 5.26 -7.98
N GLU A 125 -8.66 6.47 -8.33
CA GLU A 125 -7.79 7.66 -8.42
C GLU A 125 -7.48 8.23 -7.01
N SER A 126 -7.02 7.35 -6.12
CA SER A 126 -6.54 7.66 -4.78
C SER A 126 -5.11 7.15 -4.62
N LEU A 127 -4.26 7.93 -3.95
CA LEU A 127 -2.88 7.53 -3.63
C LEU A 127 -2.81 6.22 -2.82
N ALA A 128 -3.90 5.82 -2.13
CA ALA A 128 -3.95 4.53 -1.45
C ALA A 128 -3.84 3.32 -2.39
N TYR A 129 -4.14 3.49 -3.68
CA TYR A 129 -4.02 2.43 -4.68
C TYR A 129 -2.83 2.63 -5.61
N GLU A 130 -1.92 3.57 -5.32
CA GLU A 130 -0.79 3.85 -6.21
C GLU A 130 0.10 2.64 -6.42
N SER A 131 0.44 1.94 -5.33
CA SER A 131 1.21 0.70 -5.39
C SER A 131 0.44 -0.42 -6.11
N SER A 132 -0.89 -0.44 -6.01
CA SER A 132 -1.77 -1.47 -6.57
C SER A 132 -1.69 -1.59 -8.09
N PHE A 133 -1.23 -0.56 -8.80
CA PHE A 133 -1.21 -0.54 -10.27
C PHE A 133 0.20 -0.46 -10.86
N LEU A 134 1.24 -0.49 -10.02
CA LEU A 134 2.63 -0.40 -10.47
C LEU A 134 2.97 -1.53 -11.46
N ASN A 135 3.94 -1.27 -12.32
CA ASN A 135 4.45 -2.25 -13.30
C ASN A 135 3.35 -2.85 -14.21
N ASN A 136 2.36 -2.04 -14.59
CA ASN A 136 1.41 -2.32 -15.66
C ASN A 136 1.51 -1.23 -16.72
N SER A 137 2.38 -1.44 -17.72
CA SER A 137 2.73 -0.39 -18.70
C SER A 137 1.57 0.06 -19.61
N GLY A 138 0.48 -0.70 -19.65
CA GLY A 138 -0.70 -0.38 -20.47
C GLY A 138 -1.77 0.42 -19.74
N LEU A 139 -1.62 0.66 -18.43
CA LEU A 139 -2.56 1.46 -17.66
C LEU A 139 -2.30 2.95 -17.85
N CYS A 140 -3.38 3.71 -17.86
CA CYS A 140 -3.32 5.17 -17.89
C CYS A 140 -4.32 5.79 -16.91
N VAL A 141 -4.06 7.03 -16.50
CA VAL A 141 -4.89 7.85 -15.61
C VAL A 141 -5.33 9.14 -16.30
N ASP A 142 -6.49 9.67 -15.93
CA ASP A 142 -6.97 10.96 -16.45
C ASP A 142 -6.38 12.14 -15.65
N ILE A 143 -5.99 11.91 -14.39
CA ILE A 143 -5.37 12.89 -13.49
C ILE A 143 -4.01 12.36 -12.99
N LEU A 144 -2.98 13.22 -12.98
CA LEU A 144 -1.60 12.96 -12.53
C LEU A 144 -1.49 12.69 -11.00
N VAL A 145 -2.22 11.69 -10.51
CA VAL A 145 -2.19 11.24 -9.10
C VAL A 145 -1.30 10.01 -8.95
N LEU A 146 -1.15 9.22 -10.00
CA LEU A 146 -0.34 8.00 -10.02
C LEU A 146 0.85 8.21 -10.97
N ASN A 147 2.01 7.60 -10.68
CA ASN A 147 3.18 7.56 -11.58
C ASN A 147 2.93 6.70 -12.85
N LEU A 148 1.79 6.93 -13.52
CA LEU A 148 1.27 6.21 -14.67
C LEU A 148 1.03 7.18 -15.83
N ALA A 149 0.99 6.65 -17.06
CA ALA A 149 0.81 7.46 -18.26
C ALA A 149 -0.55 8.19 -18.27
N LEU A 150 -0.60 9.41 -18.83
CA LEU A 150 -1.86 10.12 -19.06
C LEU A 150 -2.66 9.49 -20.21
N CYS A 151 -3.97 9.34 -20.04
CA CYS A 151 -4.85 8.88 -21.10
C CYS A 151 -5.07 9.98 -22.15
N ASN A 152 -4.22 10.06 -23.18
CA ASN A 152 -4.42 11.02 -24.28
C ASN A 152 -5.67 10.66 -25.10
N SER A 153 -6.77 11.41 -24.92
CA SER A 153 -7.92 11.39 -25.84
C SER A 153 -7.61 12.22 -27.08
N GLY A 154 -6.81 11.66 -27.99
CA GLY A 154 -6.59 12.21 -29.33
C GLY A 154 -7.29 11.37 -30.39
N THR A 155 -8.40 11.88 -30.95
CA THR A 155 -8.89 11.41 -32.24
C THR A 155 -7.82 11.67 -33.31
N THR A 156 -7.30 10.62 -33.94
CA THR A 156 -7.16 10.42 -35.41
C THR A 156 -5.96 9.57 -35.81
N ARG A 157 -6.25 8.73 -36.83
CA ARG A 157 -5.37 8.17 -37.87
C ARG A 157 -4.51 6.95 -37.51
N ARG A 158 -4.99 5.82 -38.05
CA ARG A 158 -4.20 4.82 -38.81
C ARG A 158 -2.88 5.43 -39.30
N SER A 159 -1.77 5.02 -38.71
CA SER A 159 -0.45 5.13 -39.32
C SER A 159 0.15 3.73 -39.37
N ARG A 160 -0.05 3.08 -40.51
CA ARG A 160 0.82 1.99 -40.98
C ARG A 160 2.23 2.56 -41.13
N ARG A 161 3.19 2.06 -40.35
CA ARG A 161 4.62 2.05 -40.69
C ARG A 161 5.17 0.72 -40.17
N ARG A 162 5.08 -0.33 -41.00
CA ARG A 162 6.09 -0.77 -41.97
C ARG A 162 7.40 -1.09 -41.25
N ASP A 163 7.45 -2.35 -40.84
CA ASP A 163 8.61 -3.10 -40.39
C ASP A 163 9.80 -2.88 -41.33
N SER A 164 10.98 -2.62 -40.76
CA SER A 164 12.25 -2.91 -41.41
C SER A 164 13.19 -3.49 -40.37
N SER A 165 13.44 -4.78 -40.51
CA SER A 165 14.33 -5.56 -39.66
C SER A 165 15.76 -5.07 -39.76
N MET A 166 16.33 -4.65 -38.62
CA MET A 166 17.75 -4.84 -38.33
C MET A 166 17.94 -5.16 -36.84
N SER A 167 18.39 -6.39 -36.57
CA SER A 167 18.86 -6.99 -35.32
C SER A 167 18.17 -6.61 -33.99
N LYS A 168 16.98 -7.19 -33.76
CA LYS A 168 16.30 -7.22 -32.45
C LYS A 168 17.22 -7.74 -31.31
N ALA A 169 18.18 -8.60 -31.63
CA ALA A 169 19.16 -9.13 -30.66
C ALA A 169 20.12 -8.06 -30.11
N LEU A 170 20.59 -7.12 -30.95
CA LEU A 170 21.52 -6.07 -30.50
C LEU A 170 20.83 -5.05 -29.59
N VAL A 171 19.57 -4.71 -29.89
CA VAL A 171 18.76 -3.82 -29.06
C VAL A 171 18.45 -4.48 -27.73
N ILE A 172 18.09 -5.76 -27.71
CA ILE A 172 17.83 -6.50 -26.47
C ILE A 172 19.11 -6.60 -25.62
N ILE A 173 20.27 -6.88 -26.22
CA ILE A 173 21.54 -6.94 -25.47
C ILE A 173 21.91 -5.56 -24.91
N LEU A 174 21.74 -4.48 -25.68
CA LEU A 174 21.98 -3.12 -25.19
C LEU A 174 21.00 -2.73 -24.09
N VAL A 175 19.73 -3.12 -24.19
CA VAL A 175 18.73 -2.88 -23.15
C VAL A 175 19.02 -3.69 -21.89
N VAL A 176 19.40 -4.97 -22.01
CA VAL A 176 19.75 -5.80 -20.86
C VAL A 176 21.03 -5.31 -20.19
N VAL A 177 22.06 -4.91 -20.95
CA VAL A 177 23.28 -4.31 -20.40
C VAL A 177 22.97 -2.96 -19.75
N ALA A 178 22.18 -2.10 -20.38
CA ALA A 178 21.75 -0.83 -19.79
C ALA A 178 20.93 -1.05 -18.52
N SER A 179 19.99 -1.99 -18.52
CA SER A 179 19.19 -2.36 -17.36
C SER A 179 20.03 -3.01 -16.27
N LEU A 180 21.06 -3.79 -16.61
CA LEU A 180 22.01 -4.36 -15.65
C LEU A 180 22.95 -3.28 -15.09
N THR A 181 23.38 -2.30 -15.89
CA THR A 181 24.15 -1.15 -15.40
C THR A 181 23.30 -0.21 -14.54
N VAL A 182 22.02 -0.03 -14.85
CA VAL A 182 21.06 0.75 -14.04
C VAL A 182 20.70 -0.01 -12.75
N PHE A 183 20.58 -1.33 -12.82
CA PHE A 183 20.36 -2.19 -11.65
C PHE A 183 21.59 -2.24 -10.73
N LEU A 184 22.80 -2.23 -11.29
CA LEU A 184 24.05 -2.11 -10.52
C LEU A 184 24.34 -0.67 -10.07
N ALA A 185 23.75 0.34 -10.72
CA ALA A 185 23.78 1.74 -10.31
C ALA A 185 22.67 2.11 -9.31
N ARG A 186 22.10 1.12 -8.59
CA ARG A 186 21.25 1.37 -7.42
C ARG A 186 21.99 2.28 -6.43
N LEU A 187 21.58 3.55 -6.41
CA LEU A 187 21.54 4.45 -5.25
C LEU A 187 22.77 4.42 -4.33
N SER A 188 23.89 4.98 -4.80
CA SER A 188 24.97 5.37 -3.89
C SER A 188 24.69 6.76 -3.30
N PHE A 189 23.79 6.83 -2.32
CA PHE A 189 23.77 7.94 -1.38
C PHE A 189 24.77 7.65 -0.27
N THR A 190 26.02 8.06 -0.44
CA THR A 190 26.92 8.16 0.71
C THR A 190 26.60 9.43 1.48
N LYS A 191 26.62 9.34 2.82
CA LYS A 191 26.48 10.48 3.75
C LYS A 191 27.34 11.69 3.32
N SER A 192 28.47 11.45 2.67
CA SER A 192 29.36 12.49 2.11
C SER A 192 28.70 13.38 1.06
N ASN A 193 27.82 12.86 0.21
CA ASN A 193 27.20 13.61 -0.89
C ASN A 193 26.10 14.56 -0.39
N ILE A 194 25.42 14.17 0.69
CA ILE A 194 24.43 15.01 1.37
C ILE A 194 25.15 16.10 2.18
N VAL A 195 26.15 15.71 2.98
CA VAL A 195 26.89 16.65 3.83
C VAL A 195 27.65 17.70 3.01
N SER A 196 28.25 17.32 1.87
CA SER A 196 28.90 18.28 0.97
C SER A 196 27.91 19.26 0.30
N SER A 197 26.64 18.88 0.18
CA SER A 197 25.58 19.74 -0.34
C SER A 197 24.97 20.67 0.71
N MET A 198 25.25 20.46 2.00
CA MET A 198 24.84 21.35 3.10
C MET A 198 25.78 22.56 3.26
N SER A 199 25.93 23.33 2.19
CA SER A 199 26.69 24.59 2.18
C SER A 199 25.78 25.80 2.24
N GLU A 200 26.31 26.96 2.67
CA GLU A 200 25.54 28.21 2.79
C GLU A 200 24.82 28.62 1.49
N HIS A 201 25.34 28.20 0.35
CA HIS A 201 24.82 28.55 -0.98
C HIS A 201 23.55 27.78 -1.32
N ASN A 202 23.30 26.69 -0.60
CA ASN A 202 22.13 25.83 -0.77
C ASN A 202 21.06 26.10 0.30
N ILE A 203 21.23 27.06 1.21
CA ILE A 203 20.23 27.33 2.25
C ILE A 203 18.97 27.96 1.63
N ILE A 204 17.82 27.32 1.84
CA ILE A 204 16.49 27.81 1.46
C ILE A 204 15.94 28.76 2.54
N GLY A 205 16.29 28.50 3.81
CA GLY A 205 15.91 29.34 4.93
C GLY A 205 16.52 28.87 6.24
N SER A 206 16.72 29.80 7.17
CA SER A 206 17.28 29.54 8.50
C SER A 206 16.42 30.19 9.58
N GLY A 207 16.18 29.48 10.68
CA GLY A 207 15.45 29.98 11.85
C GLY A 207 16.08 29.48 13.16
N GLY A 208 15.45 29.80 14.29
CA GLY A 208 15.98 29.50 15.63
C GLY A 208 16.18 28.01 15.96
N PHE A 209 15.72 27.10 15.09
CA PHE A 209 15.81 25.64 15.27
C PHE A 209 16.62 24.94 14.16
N GLY A 210 17.21 25.67 13.22
CA GLY A 210 18.07 25.08 12.19
C GLY A 210 17.99 25.77 10.83
N SER A 211 18.70 25.19 9.86
CA SER A 211 18.75 25.66 8.48
C SER A 211 18.27 24.57 7.52
N VAL A 212 17.48 24.96 6.54
CA VAL A 212 16.93 24.08 5.50
C VAL A 212 17.79 24.24 4.25
N TYR A 213 18.30 23.13 3.70
CA TYR A 213 19.19 23.13 2.53
C TYR A 213 18.51 22.49 1.31
N ARG A 214 18.73 23.06 0.13
CA ARG A 214 18.36 22.54 -1.19
C ARG A 214 19.47 21.63 -1.69
N VAL A 215 19.18 20.34 -1.81
CA VAL A 215 20.11 19.39 -2.43
C VAL A 215 19.61 19.09 -3.84
N ALA A 216 20.43 19.39 -4.85
CA ALA A 216 20.15 19.00 -6.22
C ALA A 216 20.50 17.52 -6.39
N VAL A 217 19.51 16.72 -6.77
CA VAL A 217 19.69 15.28 -7.06
C VAL A 217 19.57 15.13 -8.57
N GLU A 218 20.65 14.76 -9.25
CA GLU A 218 20.74 14.79 -10.71
C GLU A 218 19.78 13.83 -11.44
N GLU A 219 19.04 12.97 -10.73
CA GLU A 219 18.03 12.07 -11.35
C GLU A 219 16.63 12.09 -10.69
N TYR A 220 16.31 13.05 -9.82
CA TYR A 220 14.97 13.14 -9.18
C TYR A 220 14.33 14.54 -9.24
N ALA A 221 14.43 15.21 -10.39
CA ALA A 221 13.77 16.51 -10.62
C ALA A 221 12.48 16.40 -11.44
N GLN A 222 11.65 15.36 -11.27
CA GLN A 222 10.40 15.18 -12.04
C GLN A 222 9.08 15.36 -11.25
N THR A 223 9.11 15.74 -9.97
CA THR A 223 7.90 16.23 -9.29
C THR A 223 8.16 17.60 -8.64
N ILE A 224 7.61 18.67 -9.23
CA ILE A 224 7.67 20.05 -8.69
C ILE A 224 6.39 20.34 -7.89
N ARG A 225 5.84 19.35 -7.17
CA ARG A 225 4.67 19.58 -6.29
C ARG A 225 4.90 19.04 -4.90
N VAL A 226 5.47 19.92 -4.08
CA VAL A 226 5.43 19.87 -2.63
C VAL A 226 3.95 19.94 -2.21
N ASN A 227 3.50 19.01 -1.37
CA ASN A 227 2.19 19.08 -0.73
C ASN A 227 2.37 18.95 0.79
N GLU A 228 1.55 19.64 1.59
CA GLU A 228 1.75 19.65 3.04
C GLU A 228 1.52 18.28 3.71
N LYS A 229 0.89 17.32 3.03
CA LYS A 229 0.53 15.99 3.57
C LYS A 229 1.63 14.94 3.37
N ILE A 230 2.57 15.18 2.45
CA ILE A 230 3.81 14.40 2.30
C ILE A 230 4.73 14.75 3.46
N ASP A 231 4.85 16.05 3.79
CA ASP A 231 5.61 16.51 4.95
C ASP A 231 5.04 15.94 6.26
N VAL A 232 3.71 15.84 6.39
CA VAL A 232 3.05 15.18 7.54
C VAL A 232 3.43 13.70 7.64
N TYR A 233 3.51 12.98 6.52
CA TYR A 233 3.89 11.56 6.54
C TYR A 233 5.34 11.37 6.99
N SER A 234 6.27 12.12 6.39
CA SER A 234 7.67 12.10 6.78
C SER A 234 7.84 12.47 8.26
N PHE A 235 7.09 13.45 8.74
CA PHE A 235 7.06 13.80 10.15
C PHE A 235 6.53 12.66 11.03
N GLY A 236 5.47 11.98 10.59
CA GLY A 236 4.93 10.82 11.30
C GLY A 236 5.92 9.67 11.43
N VAL A 237 6.72 9.41 10.39
CA VAL A 237 7.81 8.41 10.45
C VAL A 237 8.82 8.82 11.51
N VAL A 238 9.26 10.08 11.54
CA VAL A 238 10.19 10.57 12.57
C VAL A 238 9.62 10.42 13.98
N LEU A 239 8.31 10.66 14.20
CA LEU A 239 7.69 10.41 15.50
C LEU A 239 7.72 8.93 15.91
N LEU A 240 7.56 8.01 14.95
CA LEU A 240 7.66 6.57 15.21
C LEU A 240 9.10 6.16 15.50
N GLU A 241 10.09 6.70 14.77
CA GLU A 241 11.51 6.44 15.05
C GLU A 241 11.89 6.92 16.46
N LEU A 242 11.43 8.12 16.84
CA LEU A 242 11.71 8.70 18.16
C LEU A 242 11.04 7.94 19.31
N THR A 243 9.84 7.40 19.10
CA THR A 243 9.10 6.69 20.16
C THR A 243 9.50 5.22 20.28
N THR A 244 10.06 4.61 19.23
CA THR A 244 10.34 3.16 19.17
C THR A 244 11.82 2.81 19.07
N GLY A 245 12.69 3.80 18.82
CA GLY A 245 14.13 3.58 18.62
C GLY A 245 14.47 2.82 17.33
N LYS A 246 13.47 2.48 16.52
CA LYS A 246 13.63 1.70 15.29
C LYS A 246 13.92 2.62 14.11
N GLU A 247 14.74 2.15 13.18
CA GLU A 247 14.95 2.84 11.90
C GLU A 247 13.68 2.76 11.03
N ALA A 248 13.43 3.78 10.20
CA ALA A 248 12.26 3.83 9.30
C ALA A 248 12.09 2.58 8.40
N ASN A 249 13.19 1.89 8.08
CA ASN A 249 13.22 0.67 7.27
C ASN A 249 13.55 -0.59 8.10
N HIS A 250 13.26 -0.59 9.40
CA HIS A 250 13.58 -1.71 10.28
C HIS A 250 12.51 -2.81 10.20
N GLY A 251 12.43 -3.47 9.05
CA GLY A 251 11.62 -4.66 8.85
C GLY A 251 12.35 -5.69 8.00
N ASP A 252 11.79 -6.90 7.99
CA ASP A 252 12.03 -7.86 6.92
C ASP A 252 11.85 -7.20 5.55
N GLU A 253 12.34 -7.84 4.48
CA GLU A 253 12.44 -7.32 3.10
C GLU A 253 11.10 -6.80 2.50
N TYR A 254 10.00 -6.84 3.27
CA TYR A 254 8.62 -6.54 2.87
C TYR A 254 7.82 -5.63 3.83
N SER A 255 8.36 -5.07 4.93
CA SER A 255 7.57 -4.22 5.86
C SER A 255 8.28 -2.94 6.32
N SER A 256 7.65 -1.76 6.16
CA SER A 256 8.17 -0.46 6.67
C SER A 256 7.82 -0.23 8.16
N LEU A 257 8.52 0.68 8.86
CA LEU A 257 8.23 1.01 10.27
C LEU A 257 6.78 1.51 10.46
N ALA A 258 6.29 2.33 9.54
CA ALA A 258 4.91 2.81 9.54
C ALA A 258 3.89 1.66 9.43
N GLU A 259 4.17 0.69 8.56
CA GLU A 259 3.32 -0.48 8.37
C GLU A 259 3.36 -1.42 9.57
N TRP A 260 4.55 -1.64 10.14
CA TRP A 260 4.73 -2.38 11.38
C TRP A 260 3.91 -1.77 12.53
N ALA A 261 4.00 -0.45 12.73
CA ALA A 261 3.27 0.24 13.79
C ALA A 261 1.75 0.13 13.60
N TRP A 262 1.26 0.28 12.36
CA TRP A 262 -0.15 0.07 12.02
C TRP A 262 -0.66 -1.33 12.33
N ARG A 263 0.13 -2.38 12.04
CA ARG A 263 -0.24 -3.78 12.33
C ARG A 263 -0.40 -4.02 13.83
N HIS A 264 0.49 -3.49 14.66
CA HIS A 264 0.40 -3.62 16.11
C HIS A 264 -0.81 -2.91 16.71
N ILE A 265 -1.18 -1.74 16.17
CA ILE A 265 -2.43 -1.06 16.53
C ILE A 265 -3.66 -1.92 16.16
N GLN A 266 -3.67 -2.57 15.00
CA GLN A 266 -4.78 -3.42 14.57
C GLN A 266 -4.95 -4.69 15.40
N ILE A 267 -3.85 -5.28 15.84
CA ILE A 267 -3.83 -6.51 16.64
C ILE A 267 -4.14 -6.20 18.12
N GLY A 268 -4.11 -4.92 18.52
CA GLY A 268 -4.39 -4.49 19.88
C GLY A 268 -3.22 -4.74 20.82
N THR A 269 -1.99 -4.68 20.32
CA THR A 269 -0.78 -4.78 21.16
C THR A 269 -0.73 -3.61 22.14
N ASN A 270 -0.26 -3.86 23.37
CA ASN A 270 -0.01 -2.77 24.32
C ASN A 270 1.09 -1.87 23.76
N ILE A 271 0.80 -0.57 23.61
CA ILE A 271 1.73 0.38 23.01
C ILE A 271 2.98 0.54 23.88
N GLU A 272 2.85 0.40 25.19
CA GLU A 272 3.96 0.49 26.15
C GLU A 272 5.07 -0.52 25.81
N GLU A 273 4.71 -1.71 25.30
CA GLU A 273 5.66 -2.76 24.89
C GLU A 273 6.34 -2.47 23.54
N LEU A 274 5.87 -1.46 22.81
CA LEU A 274 6.39 -1.07 21.50
C LEU A 274 7.34 0.13 21.58
N LEU A 275 7.33 0.84 22.71
CA LEU A 275 8.15 2.02 22.94
C LEU A 275 9.60 1.63 23.21
N ASP A 276 10.52 2.54 22.89
CA ASP A 276 11.92 2.39 23.23
C ASP A 276 12.13 2.55 24.74
N ASP A 277 12.72 1.55 25.38
CA ASP A 277 13.06 1.57 26.80
C ASP A 277 14.01 2.73 27.13
N ASP A 278 14.88 3.13 26.19
CA ASP A 278 15.82 4.24 26.37
C ASP A 278 15.15 5.62 26.23
N ALA A 279 13.98 5.69 25.58
CA ALA A 279 13.18 6.91 25.44
C ALA A 279 12.08 7.05 26.52
N MET A 280 11.82 5.97 27.27
CA MET A 280 10.70 5.86 28.21
C MET A 280 11.15 6.16 29.65
N GLU A 281 10.57 7.19 30.25
CA GLU A 281 10.61 7.43 31.71
C GLU A 281 9.21 7.22 32.30
N PRO A 282 9.05 6.70 33.53
CA PRO A 282 7.73 6.46 34.12
C PRO A 282 6.83 7.72 34.15
N SER A 283 7.43 8.92 34.17
CA SER A 283 6.74 10.20 34.17
C SER A 283 6.24 10.67 32.79
N ASN A 284 6.70 10.09 31.68
CA ASN A 284 6.34 10.54 30.32
C ASN A 284 5.63 9.47 29.47
N LEU A 285 5.28 8.32 30.07
CA LEU A 285 4.69 7.17 29.38
C LEU A 285 3.43 7.52 28.57
N GLU A 286 2.50 8.28 29.17
CA GLU A 286 1.24 8.64 28.51
C GLU A 286 1.46 9.60 27.33
N GLU A 287 2.44 10.50 27.44
CA GLU A 287 2.85 11.39 26.36
C GLU A 287 3.49 10.60 25.21
N MET A 288 4.39 9.65 25.51
CA MET A 288 5.04 8.81 24.51
C MET A 288 4.05 7.90 23.77
N CYS A 289 3.09 7.31 24.49
CA CYS A 289 1.98 6.58 23.88
C CYS A 289 1.13 7.47 22.95
N SER A 290 0.92 8.74 23.33
CA SER A 290 0.18 9.70 22.51
C SER A 290 0.97 10.10 21.25
N ILE A 291 2.28 10.29 21.37
CA ILE A 291 3.18 10.59 20.25
C ILE A 291 3.24 9.41 19.27
N PHE A 292 3.30 8.17 19.77
CA PHE A 292 3.26 6.97 18.94
C PHE A 292 1.97 6.91 18.11
N LYS A 293 0.80 7.09 18.76
CA LYS A 293 -0.50 7.15 18.07
C LYS A 293 -0.55 8.27 17.02
N LEU A 294 -0.02 9.45 17.34
CA LEU A 294 0.07 10.56 16.40
C LEU A 294 0.95 10.21 15.19
N GLY A 295 2.08 9.51 15.42
CA GLY A 295 2.93 8.97 14.35
C GLY A 295 2.19 8.02 13.41
N VAL A 296 1.40 7.09 13.96
CA VAL A 296 0.54 6.17 13.19
C VAL A 296 -0.51 6.92 12.36
N MET A 297 -1.15 7.95 12.93
CA MET A 297 -2.13 8.76 12.21
C MET A 297 -1.49 9.58 11.07
N CYS A 298 -0.34 10.19 11.33
CA CYS A 298 0.43 10.93 10.34
C CYS A 298 0.92 10.05 9.19
N THR A 299 1.18 8.78 9.48
CA THR A 299 1.62 7.77 8.49
C THR A 299 0.48 7.00 7.83
N SER A 300 -0.78 7.46 8.00
CA SER A 300 -1.92 6.85 7.31
C SER A 300 -1.68 6.76 5.79
N THR A 301 -2.06 5.63 5.20
CA THR A 301 -1.90 5.36 3.77
C THR A 301 -2.70 6.34 2.90
N LEU A 302 -3.80 6.88 3.42
CA LEU A 302 -4.61 7.91 2.77
C LEU A 302 -4.17 9.33 3.22
N PRO A 303 -3.64 10.19 2.33
CA PRO A 303 -3.24 11.56 2.71
C PRO A 303 -4.39 12.43 3.23
N ALA A 304 -5.63 12.16 2.78
CA ALA A 304 -6.83 12.81 3.28
C ALA A 304 -7.17 12.44 4.73
N SER A 305 -6.74 11.26 5.17
CA SER A 305 -6.93 10.76 6.55
C SER A 305 -5.82 11.24 7.50
N ARG A 306 -4.73 11.77 6.96
CA ARG A 306 -3.66 12.37 7.78
C ARG A 306 -4.13 13.69 8.35
N PRO A 307 -3.79 14.02 9.61
CA PRO A 307 -4.02 15.35 10.15
C PRO A 307 -3.29 16.42 9.33
N SER A 308 -3.73 17.66 9.42
CA SER A 308 -2.93 18.82 9.00
C SER A 308 -1.80 19.06 10.01
N MET A 309 -0.69 19.67 9.59
CA MET A 309 0.37 20.04 10.53
C MET A 309 -0.12 20.96 11.67
N LYS A 310 -1.20 21.71 11.44
CA LYS A 310 -1.87 22.51 12.49
C LYS A 310 -2.51 21.64 13.57
N GLU A 311 -3.10 20.51 13.19
CA GLU A 311 -3.69 19.54 14.13
C GLU A 311 -2.59 18.73 14.83
N VAL A 312 -1.56 18.32 14.10
CA VAL A 312 -0.35 17.69 14.68
C VAL A 312 0.26 18.57 15.75
N LEU A 313 0.46 19.86 15.45
CA LEU A 313 1.02 20.81 16.41
C LEU A 313 0.13 20.96 17.65
N LYS A 314 -1.20 21.01 17.48
CA LYS A 314 -2.12 21.09 18.63
C LYS A 314 -1.96 19.90 19.58
N VAL A 315 -1.85 18.68 19.03
CA VAL A 315 -1.63 17.47 19.85
C VAL A 315 -0.29 17.57 20.59
N LEU A 316 0.80 17.89 19.89
CA LEU A 316 2.13 17.99 20.48
C LEU A 316 2.25 19.11 21.53
N THR A 317 1.56 20.24 21.34
CA THR A 317 1.51 21.30 22.35
C THR A 317 0.58 20.98 23.50
N GLY A 318 -0.45 20.17 23.26
CA GLY A 318 -1.41 19.70 24.26
C GLY A 318 -0.78 18.72 25.26
N CYS A 319 0.26 17.99 24.85
CA CYS A 319 1.08 17.16 25.73
C CYS A 319 1.85 17.97 26.80
N LYS A 320 1.89 19.31 26.73
CA LYS A 320 2.56 20.15 27.74
C LYS A 320 1.67 20.61 28.90
N ASP A 321 0.36 20.32 28.88
CA ASP A 321 -0.59 20.83 29.88
C ASP A 321 -1.47 19.69 30.46
N PRO A 322 -1.11 19.12 31.63
CA PRO A 322 -1.72 17.88 32.15
C PRO A 322 -3.19 18.00 32.59
N LEU A 323 -3.74 19.21 32.73
CA LEU A 323 -5.01 19.41 33.47
C LEU A 323 -6.23 19.79 32.63
N ALA A 324 -6.14 19.86 31.30
CA ALA A 324 -7.22 20.46 30.48
C ALA A 324 -7.85 19.57 29.40
N ASN A 325 -7.31 18.39 29.05
CA ASN A 325 -7.57 17.84 27.71
C ASN A 325 -7.97 16.36 27.57
N ALA A 326 -8.24 15.63 28.65
CA ALA A 326 -8.69 14.23 28.53
C ALA A 326 -10.02 14.10 27.74
N GLU A 327 -11.00 14.98 27.97
CA GLU A 327 -12.31 14.90 27.28
C GLU A 327 -12.26 15.36 25.81
N LYS A 328 -11.41 16.36 25.49
CA LYS A 328 -11.31 16.92 24.13
C LYS A 328 -10.48 16.07 23.18
N ILE A 329 -9.52 15.32 23.71
CA ILE A 329 -8.68 14.41 22.95
C ILE A 329 -9.52 13.17 22.55
N VAL A 330 -10.38 12.67 23.45
CA VAL A 330 -11.34 11.59 23.17
C VAL A 330 -12.30 11.96 22.04
N ASP A 331 -12.83 13.18 22.01
CA ASP A 331 -13.72 13.64 20.92
C ASP A 331 -13.03 13.73 19.53
N ILE A 332 -11.73 14.02 19.48
CA ILE A 332 -10.95 13.99 18.22
C ILE A 332 -10.75 12.54 17.77
N TYR A 333 -10.56 11.61 18.71
CA TYR A 333 -10.51 10.17 18.44
C TYR A 333 -11.88 9.60 17.99
N ASP A 334 -12.99 10.21 18.41
CA ASP A 334 -14.37 9.80 18.07
C ASP A 334 -14.91 10.40 16.75
N SER A 335 -14.20 11.41 16.23
CA SER A 335 -14.56 12.12 15.00
C SER A 335 -13.98 11.50 13.72
N ALA A 336 -13.22 10.41 13.82
CA ALA A 336 -12.78 9.62 12.67
C ALA A 336 -13.86 8.58 12.31
N PRO A 337 -14.51 8.67 11.13
CA PRO A 337 -15.54 7.71 10.72
C PRO A 337 -15.01 6.27 10.55
N LEU A 338 -13.69 6.08 10.61
CA LEU A 338 -13.00 4.81 10.36
C LEU A 338 -12.76 3.97 11.63
N LEU A 339 -12.97 4.53 12.84
CA LEU A 339 -12.94 3.74 14.09
C LEU A 339 -14.33 3.24 14.49
N LYS A 340 -15.41 3.79 13.94
CA LYS A 340 -16.80 3.44 14.29
C LYS A 340 -17.31 2.09 13.75
N ASN A 341 -16.54 1.39 12.91
CA ASN A 341 -16.95 0.09 12.35
C ASN A 341 -16.38 -1.13 13.08
N LEU A 342 -15.69 -0.94 14.21
CA LEU A 342 -15.34 -2.05 15.12
C LEU A 342 -16.30 -2.01 16.31
N LYS A 343 -17.06 -3.09 16.49
CA LYS A 343 -17.95 -3.33 17.63
C LYS A 343 -17.24 -3.02 18.96
N TRP A 344 -17.52 -1.88 19.58
CA TRP A 344 -16.97 -1.54 20.90
C TRP A 344 -17.98 -0.99 21.91
N GLU A 345 -19.29 -1.04 21.66
CA GLU A 345 -20.31 -0.51 22.60
C GLU A 345 -21.07 -1.55 23.46
N LYS A 346 -20.45 -2.65 23.88
CA LYS A 346 -21.05 -3.50 24.93
C LYS A 346 -20.02 -4.09 25.87
N GLN A 347 -19.46 -3.27 26.76
CA GLN A 347 -18.88 -3.80 28.00
C GLN A 347 -18.72 -2.82 29.17
N LEU A 348 -19.45 -1.69 29.17
CA LEU A 348 -19.48 -0.79 30.32
C LEU A 348 -20.92 -0.40 30.67
N GLU A 349 -21.73 -1.39 31.03
CA GLU A 349 -22.86 -1.18 31.93
C GLU A 349 -22.94 -2.35 32.93
N PHE A 350 -23.14 -1.97 34.20
CA PHE A 350 -23.22 -2.77 35.43
C PHE A 350 -21.87 -3.29 35.99
N SER A 351 -21.47 -3.01 37.24
CA SER A 351 -22.06 -2.25 38.35
C SER A 351 -21.10 -2.37 39.54
N ALA A 352 -21.09 -1.32 40.39
CA ALA A 352 -20.94 -1.30 41.85
C ALA A 352 -20.01 -2.31 42.56
#